data_AF-K6T3M4-F1
#
_entry.id   AF-K6T3M4-F1
#
_cell.length_a   1.000
_cell.length_b   1.000
_cell.length_c   1.000
_cell.angle_alpha   90.00
_cell.angle_beta   90.00
_cell.angle_gamma   90.00
#
_symmetry.space_group_name_H-M   'P 1'
#
loop_
_entity.id
_entity.type
_entity.pdbx_description
1 polymer ?
#
loop_
_entity_poly.entity_id
_entity_poly.type
_entity_poly.pdbx_seq_one_letter_code
_entity_poly.pdbx_strand_id
1 'polypeptide(L)'
;MVEEKKTSIIILTYNNLDYNKICLESIKKYTRNGTYEIVVVDNNSTDGTQEWLKEQTDIKLILNDENVGFPKGCNLGIKAAEKDNDILLLNNDTKVTPRWLDNLKICLYSDEKIGAVASITNYCSNYQSINVPYTDMEEMLKFAEENNISSKEKWEEKVRLVAFCMLIKREVINKIGNLDERFTPGNFEDDDLCMRIIEAGYKLMLCNDSFIHHFGSTSFKQDYTKFHDILKTNTKKFEEKWGFNSNNQSLLKFDIIGQINELKEKEMNIIEFDCGLGATLLKLKHMYPNAKLYGIETNEKIAKICGKIIEISTEDFEENYNINFKENKENFFDYIIIGNKLQFSKDPWKLLSEIKRFLKPGGYIIATIPNMMHYSVIKGLLSGSFMYNNNSILNPRCNKFFTLIDINKIFEECGYVNPFVFHYFVEISQEDDNFLNQICNIVGENMKGFFMSYEYVAKFQNNHS
;
A
#
# COMPACT_ATOMS: atom_id res chain seq x y z
N MET A 1 -22.90 0.33 -25.20
CA MET A 1 -21.78 -0.55 -25.61
C MET A 1 -20.58 0.36 -25.73
N VAL A 2 -19.64 0.30 -24.79
CA VAL A 2 -18.38 1.05 -24.92
C VAL A 2 -17.69 0.45 -26.14
N GLU A 3 -17.49 1.26 -27.19
CA GLU A 3 -16.67 0.89 -28.33
C GLU A 3 -15.33 0.40 -27.77
N GLU A 4 -14.96 -0.84 -28.08
CA GLU A 4 -13.97 -1.56 -27.28
C GLU A 4 -12.57 -0.99 -27.51
N LYS A 5 -12.22 -0.01 -26.67
CA LYS A 5 -10.95 0.70 -26.75
C LYS A 5 -9.80 -0.29 -26.69
N LYS A 6 -8.90 -0.23 -27.66
CA LYS A 6 -7.78 -1.15 -27.78
C LYS A 6 -6.69 -0.82 -26.77
N THR A 7 -5.78 -1.76 -26.55
CA THR A 7 -4.67 -1.62 -25.60
C THR A 7 -3.32 -1.71 -26.30
N SER A 8 -2.41 -0.79 -26.01
CA SER A 8 -1.00 -0.92 -26.38
C SER A 8 -0.24 -1.52 -25.20
N ILE A 9 0.22 -2.76 -25.38
CA ILE A 9 0.98 -3.49 -24.37
C ILE A 9 2.45 -3.12 -24.54
N ILE A 10 2.97 -2.35 -23.59
CA ILE A 10 4.34 -1.85 -23.56
C ILE A 10 5.18 -2.79 -22.70
N ILE A 11 6.17 -3.42 -23.34
CA ILE A 11 7.10 -4.35 -22.69
C ILE A 11 8.50 -3.79 -22.82
N LEU A 12 9.14 -3.49 -21.69
CA LEU A 12 10.57 -3.19 -21.64
C LEU A 12 11.34 -4.47 -21.33
N THR A 13 12.41 -4.73 -22.06
CA THR A 13 13.27 -5.89 -21.83
C THR A 13 14.74 -5.51 -21.77
N TYR A 14 15.48 -6.25 -20.93
CA TYR A 14 16.93 -6.24 -20.86
C TYR A 14 17.38 -7.67 -20.52
N ASN A 15 17.88 -8.38 -21.53
CA ASN A 15 18.12 -9.83 -21.54
C ASN A 15 16.85 -10.64 -21.25
N ASN A 16 17.02 -11.88 -20.78
CA ASN A 16 15.97 -12.82 -20.39
C ASN A 16 15.16 -13.36 -21.57
N LEU A 17 15.84 -13.83 -22.62
CA LEU A 17 15.21 -14.38 -23.82
C LEU A 17 14.06 -15.36 -23.54
N ASP A 18 14.25 -16.31 -22.61
CA ASP A 18 13.24 -17.32 -22.31
C ASP A 18 11.98 -16.73 -21.67
N TYR A 19 12.12 -15.72 -20.81
CA TYR A 19 10.98 -15.04 -20.23
C TYR A 19 10.26 -14.16 -21.24
N ASN A 20 10.99 -13.49 -22.14
CA ASN A 20 10.39 -12.74 -23.24
C ASN A 20 9.52 -13.65 -24.14
N LYS A 21 9.99 -14.86 -24.46
CA LYS A 21 9.21 -15.87 -25.19
C LYS A 21 7.92 -16.22 -24.44
N ILE A 22 8.03 -16.58 -23.16
CA ILE A 22 6.89 -16.94 -22.32
C ILE A 22 5.86 -15.79 -22.24
N CYS A 23 6.33 -14.56 -22.04
CA CYS A 23 5.48 -13.38 -21.94
C CYS A 23 4.72 -13.14 -23.24
N LEU A 24 5.43 -13.01 -24.37
CA LEU A 24 4.82 -12.73 -25.68
C LEU A 24 3.88 -13.86 -26.13
N GLU A 25 4.26 -15.13 -25.95
CA GLU A 25 3.39 -16.26 -26.27
C GLU A 25 2.12 -16.28 -25.42
N SER A 26 2.22 -15.94 -24.12
CA SER A 26 1.06 -15.90 -23.24
C SER A 26 0.09 -14.78 -23.60
N ILE A 27 0.58 -13.61 -24.02
CA ILE A 27 -0.27 -12.51 -24.51
C ILE A 27 -1.03 -12.95 -25.75
N LYS A 28 -0.34 -13.53 -26.74
CA LYS A 28 -0.94 -14.03 -27.98
C LYS A 28 -1.98 -15.11 -27.73
N LYS A 29 -1.75 -15.95 -26.72
CA LYS A 29 -2.65 -17.05 -26.37
C LYS A 29 -3.91 -16.59 -25.61
N TYR A 30 -3.77 -15.65 -24.67
CA TYR A 30 -4.83 -15.31 -23.71
C TYR A 30 -5.46 -13.93 -23.93
N THR A 31 -5.11 -13.25 -25.01
CA THR A 31 -5.66 -11.94 -25.37
C THR A 31 -6.27 -12.00 -26.76
N ARG A 32 -7.50 -11.49 -26.91
CA ARG A 32 -8.24 -11.59 -28.17
C ARG A 32 -7.57 -10.79 -29.29
N ASN A 33 -7.29 -11.45 -30.41
CA ASN A 33 -6.67 -10.81 -31.58
C ASN A 33 -7.45 -9.56 -32.05
N GLY A 34 -6.72 -8.52 -32.46
CA GLY A 34 -7.28 -7.26 -32.93
C GLY A 34 -7.69 -6.27 -31.84
N THR A 35 -7.64 -6.67 -30.55
CA THR A 35 -7.95 -5.80 -29.40
C THR A 35 -6.73 -5.10 -28.80
N TYR A 36 -5.53 -5.47 -29.25
CA TYR A 36 -4.28 -4.95 -28.72
C TYR A 36 -3.21 -4.83 -29.80
N GLU A 37 -2.15 -4.11 -29.47
CA GLU A 37 -0.85 -4.20 -30.12
C GLU A 37 0.23 -4.44 -29.06
N ILE A 38 1.40 -4.90 -29.49
CA ILE A 38 2.56 -5.08 -28.62
C ILE A 38 3.67 -4.13 -29.07
N VAL A 39 4.19 -3.34 -28.13
CA VAL A 39 5.37 -2.50 -28.33
C VAL A 39 6.46 -3.02 -27.41
N VAL A 40 7.54 -3.55 -27.99
CA VAL A 40 8.70 -4.05 -27.25
C VAL A 40 9.84 -3.04 -27.37
N VAL A 41 10.37 -2.62 -26.23
CA VAL A 41 11.56 -1.78 -26.14
C VAL A 41 12.69 -2.63 -25.55
N ASP A 42 13.76 -2.82 -26.31
CA ASP A 42 14.94 -3.55 -25.86
C ASP A 42 16.04 -2.58 -25.39
N ASN A 43 16.48 -2.75 -24.15
CA ASN A 43 17.51 -1.93 -23.50
C ASN A 43 18.94 -2.44 -23.77
N ASN A 44 19.25 -2.76 -25.02
CA ASN A 44 20.53 -3.29 -25.46
C ASN A 44 20.86 -4.68 -24.87
N SER A 45 19.95 -5.64 -25.06
CA SER A 45 20.16 -7.04 -24.63
C SER A 45 21.28 -7.72 -25.41
N THR A 46 22.01 -8.62 -24.75
CA THR A 46 23.19 -9.32 -25.30
C THR A 46 23.09 -10.85 -25.24
N ASP A 47 21.93 -11.39 -24.89
CA ASP A 47 21.69 -12.82 -24.66
C ASP A 47 20.93 -13.51 -25.80
N GLY A 48 20.89 -12.90 -26.99
CA GLY A 48 20.10 -13.38 -28.13
C GLY A 48 18.67 -12.81 -28.20
N THR A 49 18.25 -12.01 -27.20
CA THR A 49 16.93 -11.37 -27.19
C THR A 49 16.70 -10.47 -28.40
N GLN A 50 17.68 -9.68 -28.82
CA GLN A 50 17.51 -8.77 -29.97
C GLN A 50 17.31 -9.52 -31.29
N GLU A 51 18.10 -10.56 -31.53
CA GLU A 51 18.02 -11.39 -32.73
C GLU A 51 16.63 -12.02 -32.83
N TRP A 52 16.18 -12.62 -31.73
CA TRP A 52 14.87 -13.26 -31.67
C TRP A 52 13.71 -12.25 -31.81
N LEU A 53 13.82 -11.06 -31.20
CA LEU A 53 12.80 -10.01 -31.32
C LEU A 53 12.66 -9.49 -32.76
N LYS A 54 13.77 -9.38 -33.51
CA LYS A 54 13.76 -8.95 -34.93
C LYS A 54 12.99 -9.91 -35.84
N GLU A 55 12.88 -11.19 -35.44
CA GLU A 55 12.11 -12.20 -36.18
C GLU A 55 10.58 -12.11 -35.93
N GLN A 56 10.13 -11.35 -34.93
CA GLN A 56 8.72 -11.23 -34.59
C GLN A 56 8.03 -10.19 -35.49
N THR A 57 7.03 -10.61 -36.27
CA THR A 57 6.35 -9.75 -37.26
C THR A 57 5.12 -9.03 -36.72
N ASP A 58 4.68 -9.37 -35.51
CA ASP A 58 3.45 -8.88 -34.87
C ASP A 58 3.72 -7.95 -33.68
N ILE A 59 4.94 -7.42 -33.58
CA ILE A 59 5.34 -6.43 -32.58
C ILE A 59 5.87 -5.16 -33.23
N LYS A 60 5.74 -4.02 -32.54
CA LYS A 60 6.53 -2.82 -32.79
C LYS A 60 7.80 -2.90 -31.95
N LEU A 61 8.95 -3.06 -32.59
CA LEU A 61 10.24 -3.21 -31.91
C LEU A 61 11.02 -1.90 -31.90
N ILE A 62 11.54 -1.52 -30.73
CA ILE A 62 12.50 -0.42 -30.54
C ILE A 62 13.75 -1.02 -29.91
N LEU A 63 14.91 -0.79 -30.55
CA LEU A 63 16.21 -1.24 -30.04
C LEU A 63 17.00 -0.01 -29.58
N ASN A 64 17.33 0.05 -28.29
CA ASN A 64 18.22 1.07 -27.76
C ASN A 64 19.68 0.64 -27.87
N ASP A 65 20.58 1.63 -27.99
CA ASP A 65 22.04 1.39 -27.99
C ASP A 65 22.62 1.20 -26.58
N GLU A 66 21.85 1.52 -25.53
CA GLU A 66 22.23 1.39 -24.13
C GLU A 66 21.03 1.05 -23.24
N ASN A 67 21.30 0.61 -22.01
CA ASN A 67 20.24 0.43 -21.02
C ASN A 67 19.83 1.78 -20.41
N VAL A 68 18.72 2.33 -20.90
CA VAL A 68 18.20 3.64 -20.47
C VAL A 68 17.36 3.60 -19.19
N GLY A 69 17.22 2.42 -18.55
CA GLY A 69 16.39 2.22 -17.38
C GLY A 69 14.88 2.10 -17.68
N PHE A 70 14.10 1.81 -16.64
CA PHE A 70 12.68 1.49 -16.74
C PHE A 70 11.81 2.68 -17.20
N PRO A 71 11.85 3.86 -16.57
CA PRO A 71 10.92 4.93 -16.90
C PRO A 71 11.10 5.43 -18.35
N LYS A 72 12.35 5.67 -18.76
CA LYS A 72 12.67 6.13 -20.12
C LYS A 72 12.36 5.06 -21.17
N GLY A 73 12.65 3.79 -20.88
CA GLY A 73 12.30 2.67 -21.74
C GLY A 73 10.79 2.56 -21.98
N CYS A 74 9.99 2.59 -20.91
CA CYS A 74 8.53 2.61 -21.02
C CYS A 74 8.02 3.85 -21.78
N ASN A 75 8.60 5.02 -21.55
CA ASN A 75 8.23 6.25 -22.25
C ASN A 75 8.44 6.18 -23.77
N LEU A 76 9.53 5.54 -24.22
CA LEU A 76 9.77 5.28 -25.64
C LEU A 76 8.66 4.39 -26.23
N GLY A 77 8.27 3.35 -25.51
CA GLY A 77 7.16 2.47 -25.91
C GLY A 77 5.81 3.20 -25.96
N ILE A 78 5.47 3.97 -24.92
CA ILE A 78 4.25 4.79 -24.86
C ILE A 78 4.17 5.77 -26.04
N LYS A 79 5.31 6.32 -26.46
CA LYS A 79 5.38 7.26 -27.59
C LYS A 79 5.17 6.57 -28.95
N ALA A 80 5.57 5.31 -29.09
CA ALA A 80 5.41 4.53 -30.32
C ALA A 80 4.05 3.80 -30.42
N ALA A 81 3.33 3.71 -29.31
CA ALA A 81 1.98 3.17 -29.25
C ALA A 81 0.97 3.98 -30.10
N GLU A 82 -0.05 3.29 -30.61
CA GLU A 82 -1.21 3.90 -31.26
C GLU A 82 -1.86 4.94 -30.34
N LYS A 83 -2.19 6.09 -30.92
CA LYS A 83 -2.58 7.30 -30.19
C LYS A 83 -3.86 7.14 -29.37
N ASP A 84 -4.78 6.30 -29.84
CA ASP A 84 -6.10 6.12 -29.23
C ASP A 84 -6.17 4.93 -28.26
N ASN A 85 -5.16 4.07 -28.25
CA ASN A 85 -5.13 2.90 -27.38
C ASN A 85 -4.83 3.29 -25.93
N ASP A 86 -5.46 2.61 -24.98
CA ASP A 86 -5.03 2.66 -23.58
C ASP A 86 -3.64 2.02 -23.42
N ILE A 87 -2.90 2.45 -22.41
CA ILE A 87 -1.52 1.99 -22.17
C ILE A 87 -1.51 0.91 -21.12
N LEU A 88 -0.94 -0.25 -21.45
CA LEU A 88 -0.61 -1.27 -20.46
C LEU A 88 0.91 -1.36 -20.31
N LEU A 89 1.43 -1.11 -19.12
CA LEU A 89 2.81 -1.44 -18.76
C LEU A 89 2.85 -2.89 -18.29
N LEU A 90 3.73 -3.71 -18.89
CA LEU A 90 3.87 -5.13 -18.56
C LEU A 90 5.36 -5.51 -18.48
N ASN A 91 5.76 -6.10 -17.36
CA ASN A 91 7.11 -6.66 -17.21
C ASN A 91 7.30 -7.90 -18.09
N ASN A 92 8.50 -8.06 -18.66
CA ASN A 92 8.83 -9.17 -19.55
C ASN A 92 9.01 -10.52 -18.84
N ASP A 93 9.16 -10.52 -17.51
CA ASP A 93 9.22 -11.73 -16.66
C ASP A 93 7.86 -12.11 -16.08
N THR A 94 6.81 -11.92 -16.88
CA THR A 94 5.44 -12.31 -16.55
C THR A 94 4.89 -13.35 -17.51
N LYS A 95 3.93 -14.14 -17.03
CA LYS A 95 3.05 -14.96 -17.86
C LYS A 95 1.63 -14.54 -17.59
N VAL A 96 0.99 -13.93 -18.58
CA VAL A 96 -0.42 -13.56 -18.49
C VAL A 96 -1.30 -14.80 -18.63
N THR A 97 -2.53 -14.72 -18.15
CA THR A 97 -3.42 -15.88 -17.96
C THR A 97 -4.80 -15.61 -18.56
N PRO A 98 -5.69 -16.61 -18.68
CA PRO A 98 -7.02 -16.39 -19.25
C PRO A 98 -7.77 -15.21 -18.61
N ARG A 99 -8.44 -14.39 -19.44
CA ARG A 99 -9.30 -13.25 -19.05
C ARG A 99 -8.62 -12.08 -18.32
N TRP A 100 -7.30 -12.10 -18.15
CA TRP A 100 -6.56 -11.04 -17.43
C TRP A 100 -6.91 -9.62 -17.93
N LEU A 101 -6.70 -9.34 -19.23
CA LEU A 101 -6.91 -8.01 -19.80
C LEU A 101 -8.38 -7.63 -19.84
N ASP A 102 -9.27 -8.57 -20.13
CA ASP A 102 -10.72 -8.33 -20.15
C ASP A 102 -11.20 -7.88 -18.78
N ASN A 103 -10.76 -8.55 -17.70
CA ASN A 103 -11.13 -8.20 -16.33
C ASN A 103 -10.56 -6.82 -15.93
N LEU A 104 -9.31 -6.51 -16.31
CA LEU A 104 -8.76 -5.16 -16.12
C LEU A 104 -9.60 -4.10 -16.84
N LYS A 105 -9.98 -4.33 -18.10
CA LYS A 105 -10.80 -3.38 -18.87
C LYS A 105 -12.19 -3.21 -18.29
N ILE A 106 -12.83 -4.30 -17.83
CA ILE A 106 -14.14 -4.25 -17.16
C ILE A 106 -14.06 -3.31 -15.94
N CYS A 107 -13.03 -3.46 -15.11
CA CYS A 107 -12.82 -2.60 -13.95
C CYS A 107 -12.53 -1.15 -14.36
N LEU A 108 -11.57 -0.93 -15.28
CA LEU A 108 -11.14 0.40 -15.75
C LEU A 108 -12.30 1.25 -16.29
N TYR A 109 -13.26 0.63 -16.97
CA TYR A 109 -14.40 1.28 -17.57
C TYR A 109 -15.69 1.22 -16.72
N SER A 110 -15.63 0.66 -15.51
CA SER A 110 -16.79 0.59 -14.61
C SER A 110 -17.17 1.94 -13.97
N ASP A 111 -16.22 2.86 -13.88
CA ASP A 111 -16.41 4.23 -13.38
C ASP A 111 -15.48 5.17 -14.18
N GLU A 112 -16.00 6.30 -14.65
CA GLU A 112 -15.23 7.30 -15.38
C GLU A 112 -14.04 7.83 -14.57
N LYS A 113 -14.17 7.83 -13.24
CA LYS A 113 -13.10 8.24 -12.32
C LYS A 113 -11.98 7.22 -12.18
N ILE A 114 -12.12 5.97 -12.63
CA ILE A 114 -11.00 5.01 -12.57
C ILE A 114 -10.02 5.35 -13.68
N GLY A 115 -8.79 5.72 -13.31
CA GLY A 115 -7.76 6.15 -14.26
C GLY A 115 -6.75 5.06 -14.60
N ALA A 116 -6.48 4.18 -13.64
CA ALA A 116 -5.61 3.03 -13.84
C ALA A 116 -6.06 1.84 -12.99
N VAL A 117 -5.72 0.64 -13.48
CA VAL A 117 -5.96 -0.63 -12.81
C VAL A 117 -4.73 -1.53 -12.89
N ALA A 118 -4.55 -2.43 -11.93
CA ALA A 118 -3.48 -3.42 -11.95
C ALA A 118 -3.98 -4.83 -11.61
N SER A 119 -3.24 -5.83 -12.07
CA SER A 119 -3.44 -7.24 -11.72
C SER A 119 -2.83 -7.57 -10.36
N ILE A 120 -3.33 -8.62 -9.72
CA ILE A 120 -2.62 -9.33 -8.65
C ILE A 120 -1.65 -10.36 -9.24
N THR A 121 -0.71 -10.83 -8.42
CA THR A 121 0.28 -11.84 -8.82
C THR A 121 0.74 -12.70 -7.65
N ASN A 122 1.67 -13.64 -7.86
CA ASN A 122 2.31 -14.44 -6.82
C ASN A 122 3.52 -13.74 -6.18
N TYR A 123 4.11 -12.74 -6.85
CA TYR A 123 5.32 -12.08 -6.36
C TYR A 123 5.31 -10.59 -6.69
N CYS A 124 5.03 -9.76 -5.70
CA CYS A 124 5.03 -8.30 -5.81
C CYS A 124 5.04 -7.69 -4.41
N SER A 125 5.51 -6.45 -4.29
CA SER A 125 5.37 -5.68 -3.05
C SER A 125 3.95 -5.08 -2.94
N ASN A 126 3.75 -4.19 -1.96
CA ASN A 126 2.53 -3.39 -1.82
C ASN A 126 1.23 -4.21 -1.65
N TYR A 127 1.33 -5.44 -1.14
CA TYR A 127 0.21 -6.38 -0.99
C TYR A 127 -0.56 -6.61 -2.31
N GLN A 128 0.13 -6.56 -3.45
CA GLN A 128 -0.41 -7.01 -4.74
C GLN A 128 -0.06 -8.48 -5.03
N SER A 129 0.80 -9.08 -4.21
CA SER A 129 1.00 -10.52 -4.18
C SER A 129 -0.07 -11.20 -3.34
N ILE A 130 -0.56 -12.33 -3.81
CA ILE A 130 -1.38 -13.27 -3.05
C ILE A 130 -0.62 -14.57 -2.80
N ASN A 131 -0.99 -15.28 -1.74
CA ASN A 131 -0.52 -16.64 -1.54
C ASN A 131 -1.11 -17.54 -2.62
N VAL A 132 -0.25 -18.33 -3.26
CA VAL A 132 -0.64 -19.23 -4.35
C VAL A 132 -0.35 -20.67 -3.95
N PRO A 133 -1.27 -21.62 -4.23
CA PRO A 133 -1.11 -23.01 -3.82
C PRO A 133 -0.40 -23.88 -4.87
N TYR A 134 -0.23 -23.39 -6.10
CA TYR A 134 0.33 -24.17 -7.20
C TYR A 134 1.84 -24.36 -7.07
N THR A 135 2.32 -25.47 -7.63
CA THR A 135 3.75 -25.81 -7.67
C THR A 135 4.33 -25.89 -9.09
N ASP A 136 3.46 -25.93 -10.10
CA ASP A 136 3.83 -25.91 -11.52
C ASP A 136 2.93 -25.00 -12.38
N MET A 137 3.25 -24.90 -13.67
CA MET A 137 2.58 -23.99 -14.61
C MET A 137 1.20 -24.48 -15.05
N GLU A 138 0.90 -25.77 -14.99
CA GLU A 138 -0.43 -26.30 -15.31
C GLU A 138 -1.40 -26.01 -14.16
N GLU A 139 -0.98 -26.27 -12.93
CA GLU A 139 -1.70 -25.89 -11.71
C GLU A 139 -1.92 -24.38 -11.62
N MET A 140 -0.89 -23.58 -11.99
CA MET A 140 -1.02 -22.12 -12.05
C MET A 140 -2.13 -21.68 -13.00
N LEU A 141 -2.26 -22.31 -14.17
CA LEU A 141 -3.33 -21.98 -15.12
C LEU A 141 -4.72 -22.34 -14.58
N LYS A 142 -4.87 -23.48 -13.91
CA LYS A 142 -6.13 -23.87 -13.25
C LYS A 142 -6.51 -22.86 -12.17
N PHE A 143 -5.56 -22.51 -11.30
CA PHE A 143 -5.73 -21.48 -10.29
C PHE A 143 -6.14 -20.14 -10.91
N ALA A 144 -5.48 -19.72 -11.98
CA ALA A 144 -5.77 -18.46 -12.66
C ALA A 144 -7.18 -18.45 -13.28
N GLU A 145 -7.65 -19.56 -13.85
CA GLU A 145 -9.00 -19.65 -14.38
C GLU A 145 -10.06 -19.48 -13.29
N GLU A 146 -9.88 -20.11 -12.13
CA GLU A 146 -10.78 -19.97 -10.98
C GLU A 146 -10.71 -18.55 -10.38
N ASN A 147 -9.51 -17.98 -10.30
CA ASN A 147 -9.33 -16.63 -9.79
C ASN A 147 -9.97 -15.59 -10.72
N ASN A 148 -9.75 -15.72 -12.03
CA ASN A 148 -10.12 -14.73 -13.05
C ASN A 148 -11.59 -14.81 -13.49
N ILE A 149 -12.46 -15.22 -12.57
CA ILE A 149 -13.91 -15.04 -12.70
C ILE A 149 -14.22 -13.61 -12.26
N SER A 150 -14.68 -12.80 -13.22
CA SER A 150 -14.93 -11.37 -12.99
C SER A 150 -15.92 -11.13 -11.87
N SER A 151 -15.58 -10.22 -10.95
CA SER A 151 -16.47 -9.81 -9.88
C SER A 151 -16.09 -8.44 -9.36
N LYS A 152 -17.05 -7.51 -9.36
CA LYS A 152 -16.86 -6.16 -8.80
C LYS A 152 -16.44 -6.15 -7.33
N GLU A 153 -16.80 -7.20 -6.58
CA GLU A 153 -16.46 -7.32 -5.16
C GLU A 153 -14.97 -7.63 -4.95
N LYS A 154 -14.27 -8.06 -5.99
CA LYS A 154 -12.83 -8.33 -5.98
C LYS A 154 -11.99 -7.09 -6.32
N TRP A 155 -12.62 -5.94 -6.61
CA TRP A 155 -11.89 -4.72 -6.91
C TRP A 155 -11.60 -3.92 -5.63
N GLU A 156 -10.33 -3.60 -5.41
CA GLU A 156 -9.86 -2.86 -4.25
C GLU A 156 -9.30 -1.51 -4.71
N GLU A 157 -9.88 -0.41 -4.23
CA GLU A 157 -9.30 0.92 -4.46
C GLU A 157 -7.99 1.06 -3.69
N LYS A 158 -6.94 1.58 -4.33
CA LYS A 158 -5.59 1.71 -3.76
C LYS A 158 -5.09 3.14 -3.88
N VAL A 159 -4.13 3.50 -3.04
CA VAL A 159 -3.34 4.74 -3.19
C VAL A 159 -2.10 4.56 -4.07
N ARG A 160 -1.72 3.30 -4.32
CA ARG A 160 -0.52 2.92 -5.06
C ARG A 160 -0.72 1.60 -5.77
N LEU A 161 -0.24 1.52 -7.01
CA LEU A 161 -0.17 0.32 -7.82
C LEU A 161 1.26 0.11 -8.31
N VAL A 162 1.75 -1.13 -8.31
CA VAL A 162 3.08 -1.47 -8.88
C VAL A 162 2.95 -1.75 -10.37
N ALA A 163 3.81 -1.15 -11.18
CA ALA A 163 3.69 -1.15 -12.65
C ALA A 163 4.18 -2.44 -13.37
N PHE A 164 4.15 -3.60 -12.70
CA PHE A 164 4.49 -4.88 -13.34
C PHE A 164 3.42 -5.34 -14.35
N CYS A 165 2.16 -4.93 -14.13
CA CYS A 165 1.01 -5.11 -14.99
C CYS A 165 -0.04 -4.05 -14.66
N MET A 166 0.09 -2.87 -15.26
CA MET A 166 -0.79 -1.72 -15.00
C MET A 166 -1.40 -1.18 -16.29
N LEU A 167 -2.74 -1.17 -16.36
CA LEU A 167 -3.51 -0.61 -17.47
C LEU A 167 -3.98 0.80 -17.11
N ILE A 168 -3.72 1.77 -17.98
CA ILE A 168 -3.95 3.20 -17.76
C ILE A 168 -4.73 3.74 -18.94
N LYS A 169 -5.81 4.48 -18.66
CA LYS A 169 -6.56 5.15 -19.74
C LYS A 169 -5.65 6.10 -20.51
N ARG A 170 -5.76 6.10 -21.83
CA ARG A 170 -4.99 7.03 -22.68
C ARG A 170 -5.18 8.50 -22.28
N GLU A 171 -6.40 8.89 -21.95
CA GLU A 171 -6.72 10.26 -21.54
C GLU A 171 -5.98 10.69 -20.26
N VAL A 172 -5.73 9.73 -19.36
CA VAL A 172 -5.00 9.99 -18.12
C VAL A 172 -3.54 10.26 -18.45
N ILE A 173 -2.89 9.39 -19.25
CA ILE A 173 -1.51 9.63 -19.73
C ILE A 173 -1.40 10.99 -20.43
N ASN A 174 -2.36 11.33 -21.30
CA ASN A 174 -2.35 12.62 -22.00
C ASN A 174 -2.48 13.82 -21.04
N LYS A 175 -3.19 13.66 -19.92
CA LYS A 175 -3.40 14.70 -18.92
C LYS A 175 -2.21 14.87 -17.97
N ILE A 176 -1.60 13.77 -17.52
CA ILE A 176 -0.59 13.80 -16.46
C ILE A 176 0.86 13.63 -16.97
N GLY A 177 1.03 13.30 -18.25
CA GLY A 177 2.32 12.97 -18.85
C GLY A 177 2.75 11.52 -18.57
N ASN A 178 3.90 11.13 -19.11
CA ASN A 178 4.43 9.77 -19.02
C ASN A 178 5.11 9.49 -17.66
N LEU A 179 5.92 8.44 -17.55
CA LEU A 179 6.68 8.14 -16.34
C LEU A 179 7.78 9.18 -16.13
N ASP A 180 8.06 9.51 -14.87
CA ASP A 180 9.08 10.51 -14.54
C ASP A 180 10.48 9.90 -14.55
N GLU A 181 11.29 10.32 -15.51
CA GLU A 181 12.64 9.76 -15.73
C GLU A 181 13.64 10.08 -14.62
N ARG A 182 13.29 10.95 -13.65
CA ARG A 182 14.09 11.17 -12.44
C ARG A 182 14.33 9.89 -11.65
N PHE A 183 13.41 8.93 -11.72
CA PHE A 183 13.49 7.66 -10.99
C PHE A 183 14.31 6.58 -11.71
N THR A 184 15.07 6.93 -12.76
CA THR A 184 16.02 6.02 -13.42
C THR A 184 17.06 5.47 -12.42
N PRO A 185 17.40 4.16 -12.44
CA PRO A 185 17.02 3.15 -13.45
C PRO A 185 15.66 2.47 -13.25
N GLY A 186 14.90 2.79 -12.20
CA GLY A 186 13.58 2.25 -11.88
C GLY A 186 13.32 2.27 -10.38
N ASN A 187 12.11 1.85 -9.95
CA ASN A 187 11.51 2.03 -8.63
C ASN A 187 11.16 3.50 -8.30
N PHE A 188 9.94 3.69 -7.79
CA PHE A 188 9.28 4.98 -7.47
C PHE A 188 8.69 5.75 -8.67
N GLU A 189 8.96 5.37 -9.92
CA GLU A 189 8.26 5.92 -11.08
C GLU A 189 6.76 5.59 -11.08
N ASP A 190 6.39 4.42 -10.55
CA ASP A 190 5.02 3.95 -10.43
C ASP A 190 4.32 4.56 -9.21
N ASP A 191 5.02 4.69 -8.08
CA ASP A 191 4.60 5.52 -6.95
C ASP A 191 4.26 6.95 -7.39
N ASP A 192 5.18 7.58 -8.15
CA ASP A 192 5.00 8.92 -8.70
C ASP A 192 3.81 9.02 -9.65
N LEU A 193 3.69 8.05 -10.55
CA LEU A 193 2.59 7.97 -11.50
C LEU A 193 1.26 7.87 -10.76
N CYS A 194 1.18 7.03 -9.72
CA CYS A 194 0.00 6.89 -8.87
C CYS A 194 -0.39 8.22 -8.21
N MET A 195 0.58 8.94 -7.62
CA MET A 195 0.32 10.25 -7.02
C MET A 195 -0.23 11.25 -8.04
N ARG A 196 0.33 11.31 -9.25
CA ARG A 196 -0.15 12.18 -10.33
C ARG A 196 -1.54 11.81 -10.83
N ILE A 197 -1.86 10.51 -10.93
CA ILE A 197 -3.20 10.03 -11.31
C ILE A 197 -4.24 10.49 -10.27
N ILE A 198 -3.93 10.31 -8.98
CA ILE A 198 -4.81 10.73 -7.88
C ILE A 198 -4.96 12.25 -7.86
N GLU A 199 -3.86 13.01 -7.96
CA GLU A 199 -3.88 14.47 -7.98
C GLU A 199 -4.76 15.02 -9.13
N ALA A 200 -4.77 14.33 -10.27
CA ALA A 200 -5.60 14.63 -11.42
C ALA A 200 -7.08 14.27 -11.27
N GLY A 201 -7.47 13.67 -10.13
CA GLY A 201 -8.86 13.36 -9.75
C GLY A 201 -9.32 11.94 -10.11
N TYR A 202 -8.40 11.03 -10.43
CA TYR A 202 -8.71 9.65 -10.79
C TYR A 202 -8.39 8.66 -9.66
N LYS A 203 -9.09 7.53 -9.65
CA LYS A 203 -8.91 6.40 -8.76
C LYS A 203 -7.96 5.37 -9.36
N LEU A 204 -7.35 4.59 -8.48
CA LEU A 204 -6.53 3.42 -8.82
C LEU A 204 -7.21 2.17 -8.28
N MET A 205 -7.34 1.12 -9.10
CA MET A 205 -7.96 -0.13 -8.67
C MET A 205 -7.03 -1.34 -8.81
N LEU A 206 -6.90 -2.12 -7.76
CA LEU A 206 -6.33 -3.46 -7.81
C LEU A 206 -7.43 -4.47 -8.12
N CYS A 207 -7.28 -5.22 -9.21
CA CYS A 207 -8.25 -6.19 -9.68
C CYS A 207 -7.88 -7.59 -9.17
N ASN A 208 -8.47 -8.03 -8.05
CA ASN A 208 -8.22 -9.38 -7.52
C ASN A 208 -8.85 -10.48 -8.40
N ASP A 209 -9.69 -10.11 -9.38
CA ASP A 209 -10.17 -10.99 -10.45
C ASP A 209 -9.25 -10.98 -11.70
N SER A 210 -8.07 -10.38 -11.64
CA SER A 210 -7.04 -10.49 -12.69
C SER A 210 -5.72 -10.93 -12.06
N PHE A 211 -5.42 -12.21 -12.14
CA PHE A 211 -4.16 -12.80 -11.70
C PHE A 211 -3.24 -13.06 -12.89
N ILE A 212 -1.97 -12.67 -12.78
CA ILE A 212 -0.91 -13.11 -13.70
C ILE A 212 0.28 -13.66 -12.90
N HIS A 213 1.06 -14.55 -13.51
CA HIS A 213 2.27 -15.08 -12.89
C HIS A 213 3.46 -14.15 -13.12
N HIS A 214 4.24 -13.89 -12.09
CA HIS A 214 5.46 -13.09 -12.14
C HIS A 214 6.63 -13.92 -11.60
N PHE A 215 7.66 -14.10 -12.43
CA PHE A 215 8.84 -14.90 -12.08
C PHE A 215 9.79 -14.13 -11.12
N GLY A 216 9.70 -12.79 -11.09
CA GLY A 216 10.09 -11.95 -9.96
C GLY A 216 11.59 -11.87 -9.67
N SER A 217 12.47 -12.13 -10.64
CA SER A 217 13.83 -12.58 -10.29
C SER A 217 14.96 -12.38 -11.28
N THR A 218 14.83 -11.62 -12.36
CA THR A 218 15.87 -11.67 -13.39
C THR A 218 16.83 -10.49 -13.47
N SER A 219 16.37 -9.26 -13.27
CA SER A 219 17.23 -8.09 -13.59
C SER A 219 17.96 -7.46 -12.39
N PHE A 220 17.46 -7.61 -11.15
CA PHE A 220 18.00 -6.91 -9.97
C PHE A 220 18.54 -7.82 -8.84
N LYS A 221 18.33 -9.15 -8.91
CA LYS A 221 18.83 -10.10 -7.89
C LYS A 221 20.35 -10.30 -7.92
N GLN A 222 21.03 -9.84 -8.96
CA GLN A 222 22.48 -10.04 -9.10
C GLN A 222 23.30 -9.11 -8.18
N ASP A 223 22.70 -8.04 -7.62
CA ASP A 223 23.40 -7.10 -6.73
C ASP A 223 22.44 -6.44 -5.72
N TYR A 224 22.21 -7.11 -4.59
CA TYR A 224 21.35 -6.62 -3.51
C TYR A 224 21.77 -5.24 -2.97
N THR A 225 23.08 -4.98 -2.90
CA THR A 225 23.65 -3.70 -2.46
C THR A 225 23.25 -2.57 -3.40
N LYS A 226 23.44 -2.76 -4.71
CA LYS A 226 23.04 -1.78 -5.72
C LYS A 226 21.53 -1.54 -5.73
N PHE A 227 20.73 -2.59 -5.54
CA PHE A 227 19.27 -2.44 -5.43
C PHE A 227 18.87 -1.59 -4.21
N HIS A 228 19.47 -1.84 -3.05
CA HIS A 228 19.23 -1.05 -1.85
C HIS A 228 19.61 0.43 -2.03
N ASP A 229 20.75 0.69 -2.68
CA ASP A 229 21.21 2.06 -2.96
C ASP A 229 20.28 2.81 -3.92
N ILE A 230 19.74 2.11 -4.93
CA ILE A 230 18.73 2.67 -5.84
C ILE A 230 17.47 3.05 -5.07
N LEU A 231 16.94 2.15 -4.23
CA LEU A 231 15.75 2.42 -3.42
C LEU A 231 15.97 3.62 -2.50
N LYS A 232 17.12 3.68 -1.81
CA LYS A 232 17.46 4.81 -0.92
C LYS A 232 17.56 6.13 -1.68
N THR A 233 18.19 6.10 -2.85
CA THR A 233 18.36 7.29 -3.70
C THR A 233 17.02 7.77 -4.25
N ASN A 234 16.20 6.86 -4.78
CA ASN A 234 14.91 7.21 -5.37
C ASN A 234 13.86 7.56 -4.31
N THR A 235 13.95 7.01 -3.09
CA THR A 235 13.16 7.47 -1.93
C THR A 235 13.40 8.96 -1.69
N LYS A 236 14.67 9.41 -1.65
CA LYS A 236 14.99 10.82 -1.47
C LYS A 236 14.47 11.69 -2.61
N LYS A 237 14.62 11.26 -3.87
CA LYS A 237 14.06 11.99 -5.02
C LYS A 237 12.54 12.11 -4.92
N PHE A 238 11.86 11.06 -4.45
CA PHE A 238 10.42 11.08 -4.23
C PHE A 238 10.06 12.06 -3.11
N GLU A 239 10.75 11.99 -1.97
CA GLU A 239 10.56 12.92 -0.85
C GLU A 239 10.84 14.38 -1.24
N GLU A 240 11.85 14.64 -2.06
CA GLU A 240 12.13 15.97 -2.61
C GLU A 240 10.99 16.48 -3.50
N LYS A 241 10.42 15.60 -4.35
CA LYS A 241 9.31 15.94 -5.25
C LYS A 241 8.00 16.16 -4.48
N TRP A 242 7.64 15.23 -3.61
CA TRP A 242 6.32 15.14 -2.98
C TRP A 242 6.27 15.63 -1.54
N GLY A 243 7.42 15.80 -0.88
CA GLY A 243 7.53 16.26 0.51
C GLY A 243 7.12 15.22 1.57
N PHE A 244 7.00 13.96 1.18
CA PHE A 244 6.72 12.84 2.08
C PHE A 244 7.28 11.53 1.53
N ASN A 245 7.40 10.53 2.40
CA ASN A 245 7.85 9.18 2.04
C ASN A 245 6.67 8.33 1.55
N SER A 246 6.67 7.88 0.30
CA SER A 246 5.56 7.10 -0.27
C SER A 246 5.24 5.83 0.54
N ASN A 247 6.26 5.06 0.93
CA ASN A 247 6.07 3.78 1.62
C ASN A 247 5.46 3.98 3.00
N ASN A 248 5.93 4.96 3.77
CA ASN A 248 5.39 5.23 5.11
C ASN A 248 3.94 5.72 5.03
N GLN A 249 3.62 6.56 4.04
CA GLN A 249 2.29 7.18 3.93
C GLN A 249 1.24 6.32 3.21
N SER A 250 1.65 5.19 2.62
CA SER A 250 0.75 4.20 2.01
C SER A 250 0.67 2.87 2.77
N LEU A 251 1.24 2.81 3.97
CA LEU A 251 1.28 1.58 4.77
C LEU A 251 -0.12 1.12 5.20
N LEU A 252 -0.39 -0.17 5.03
CA LEU A 252 -1.60 -0.82 5.54
C LEU A 252 -1.39 -1.27 6.98
N LYS A 253 -2.18 -0.71 7.90
CA LYS A 253 -2.14 -1.04 9.33
C LYS A 253 -3.08 -2.23 9.63
N PHE A 254 -2.67 -3.44 9.27
CA PHE A 254 -3.48 -4.67 9.42
C PHE A 254 -3.84 -4.99 10.87
N ASP A 255 -2.95 -4.62 11.79
CA ASP A 255 -3.13 -4.66 13.24
C ASP A 255 -4.35 -3.83 13.68
N ILE A 256 -4.54 -2.64 13.11
CA ILE A 256 -5.71 -1.77 13.32
C ILE A 256 -6.93 -2.32 12.58
N ILE A 257 -6.78 -2.71 11.32
CA ILE A 257 -7.88 -3.25 10.50
C ILE A 257 -8.51 -4.46 11.19
N GLY A 258 -7.70 -5.35 11.76
CA GLY A 258 -8.14 -6.53 12.50
C GLY A 258 -8.93 -6.23 13.77
N GLN A 259 -8.90 -4.99 14.28
CA GLN A 259 -9.70 -4.58 15.44
C GLN A 259 -11.16 -4.26 15.09
N ILE A 260 -11.46 -4.05 13.80
CA ILE A 260 -12.81 -3.75 13.31
C ILE A 260 -13.40 -5.05 12.78
N ASN A 261 -14.39 -5.57 13.50
CA ASN A 261 -15.08 -6.82 13.17
C ASN A 261 -16.58 -6.57 13.12
N GLU A 262 -17.06 -6.23 11.93
CA GLU A 262 -18.44 -5.87 11.68
C GLU A 262 -19.02 -6.70 10.54
N LEU A 263 -20.33 -6.64 10.33
CA LEU A 263 -20.93 -7.22 9.12
C LEU A 263 -20.52 -6.40 7.89
N LYS A 264 -20.25 -7.06 6.76
CA LYS A 264 -19.86 -6.42 5.48
C LYS A 264 -20.81 -5.28 5.07
N GLU A 265 -22.11 -5.47 5.30
CA GLU A 265 -23.16 -4.51 4.94
C GLU A 265 -23.35 -3.38 5.96
N LYS A 266 -22.64 -3.38 7.09
CA LYS A 266 -22.82 -2.37 8.13
C LYS A 266 -22.46 -0.99 7.58
N GLU A 267 -23.43 -0.07 7.68
CA GLU A 267 -23.16 1.35 7.54
C GLU A 267 -22.44 1.86 8.77
N MET A 268 -21.27 2.45 8.58
CA MET A 268 -20.49 3.02 9.66
C MET A 268 -19.64 4.20 9.20
N ASN A 269 -19.41 5.15 10.09
CA ASN A 269 -18.53 6.28 9.88
C ASN A 269 -17.21 6.01 10.59
N ILE A 270 -16.10 6.04 9.85
CA ILE A 270 -14.76 5.76 10.36
C ILE A 270 -13.89 6.98 10.09
N ILE A 271 -13.19 7.46 11.12
CA ILE A 271 -12.17 8.49 10.97
C ILE A 271 -10.80 7.98 11.41
N GLU A 272 -9.75 8.30 10.63
CA GLU A 272 -8.36 8.03 10.99
C GLU A 272 -7.59 9.35 11.12
N PHE A 273 -6.89 9.51 12.25
CA PHE A 273 -5.95 10.60 12.49
C PHE A 273 -4.58 10.24 11.94
N ASP A 274 -3.89 11.23 11.36
CA ASP A 274 -2.63 11.05 10.63
C ASP A 274 -2.78 9.92 9.59
N CYS A 275 -3.84 10.02 8.78
CA CYS A 275 -4.28 8.95 7.88
C CYS A 275 -3.32 8.72 6.69
N GLY A 276 -2.31 9.58 6.51
CA GLY A 276 -1.40 9.51 5.38
C GLY A 276 -2.19 9.64 4.08
N LEU A 277 -1.88 8.77 3.11
CA LEU A 277 -2.58 8.72 1.83
C LEU A 277 -3.99 8.07 1.93
N GLY A 278 -4.38 7.55 3.10
CA GLY A 278 -5.68 6.91 3.32
C GLY A 278 -5.71 5.40 2.99
N ALA A 279 -4.55 4.74 2.94
CA ALA A 279 -4.47 3.32 2.53
C ALA A 279 -5.28 2.38 3.44
N THR A 280 -5.18 2.57 4.77
CA THR A 280 -5.95 1.81 5.77
C THR A 280 -7.45 2.02 5.60
N LEU A 281 -7.88 3.28 5.44
CA LEU A 281 -9.29 3.63 5.21
C LEU A 281 -9.84 2.98 3.93
N LEU A 282 -9.10 3.03 2.82
CA LEU A 282 -9.50 2.36 1.58
C LEU A 282 -9.61 0.84 1.75
N LYS A 283 -8.70 0.21 2.52
CA LYS A 283 -8.81 -1.22 2.81
C LYS A 283 -10.06 -1.54 3.63
N LEU A 284 -10.39 -0.71 4.62
CA LEU A 284 -11.62 -0.81 5.39
C LEU A 284 -12.86 -0.63 4.50
N LYS A 285 -12.83 0.29 3.54
CA LYS A 285 -13.92 0.47 2.56
C LYS A 285 -14.13 -0.74 1.67
N HIS A 286 -13.05 -1.42 1.27
CA HIS A 286 -13.15 -2.66 0.52
C HIS A 286 -13.78 -3.78 1.37
N MET A 287 -13.41 -3.90 2.66
CA MET A 287 -14.00 -4.86 3.58
C MET A 287 -15.45 -4.53 3.96
N TYR A 288 -15.77 -3.24 4.03
CA TYR A 288 -17.04 -2.68 4.45
C TYR A 288 -17.54 -1.65 3.43
N PRO A 289 -18.14 -2.09 2.31
CA PRO A 289 -18.50 -1.21 1.19
C PRO A 289 -19.42 -0.05 1.55
N ASN A 290 -20.20 -0.18 2.63
CA ASN A 290 -21.13 0.85 3.11
C ASN A 290 -20.50 1.84 4.11
N ALA A 291 -19.21 1.66 4.47
CA ALA A 291 -18.50 2.57 5.37
C ALA A 291 -18.27 3.95 4.73
N LYS A 292 -18.42 5.02 5.50
CA LYS A 292 -18.02 6.38 5.12
C LYS A 292 -16.71 6.72 5.81
N LEU A 293 -15.76 7.24 5.04
CA LEU A 293 -14.37 7.40 5.46
C LEU A 293 -14.04 8.87 5.63
N TYR A 294 -13.34 9.18 6.72
CA TYR A 294 -12.89 10.52 7.05
C TYR A 294 -11.43 10.46 7.50
N GLY A 295 -10.66 11.49 7.18
CA GLY A 295 -9.25 11.58 7.56
C GLY A 295 -8.92 12.89 8.26
N ILE A 296 -7.90 12.87 9.12
CA ILE A 296 -7.19 14.07 9.57
C ILE A 296 -5.75 13.95 9.11
N GLU A 297 -5.26 14.93 8.36
CA GLU A 297 -3.90 14.95 7.82
C GLU A 297 -3.35 16.38 7.79
N THR A 298 -2.39 16.67 8.65
CA THR A 298 -1.83 18.02 8.82
C THR A 298 -0.76 18.36 7.78
N ASN A 299 -0.17 17.37 7.11
CA ASN A 299 0.74 17.63 6.01
C ASN A 299 -0.06 18.03 4.76
N GLU A 300 -0.02 19.31 4.41
CA GLU A 300 -0.76 19.87 3.26
C GLU A 300 -0.52 19.11 1.94
N LYS A 301 0.69 18.59 1.72
CA LYS A 301 1.00 17.85 0.49
C LYS A 301 0.34 16.47 0.47
N ILE A 302 0.30 15.78 1.60
CA ILE A 302 -0.41 14.50 1.73
C ILE A 302 -1.92 14.75 1.64
N ALA A 303 -2.43 15.73 2.40
CA ALA A 303 -3.81 16.17 2.40
C ALA A 303 -4.33 16.48 0.98
N LYS A 304 -3.55 17.20 0.18
CA LYS A 304 -3.90 17.51 -1.22
C LYS A 304 -4.19 16.25 -2.04
N ILE A 305 -3.46 15.16 -1.79
CA ILE A 305 -3.61 13.88 -2.50
C ILE A 305 -4.75 13.06 -1.89
N CYS A 306 -4.72 12.77 -0.59
CA CYS A 306 -5.73 11.92 0.04
C CYS A 306 -7.13 12.57 0.04
N GLY A 307 -7.21 13.90 0.04
CA GLY A 307 -8.45 14.65 -0.12
C GLY A 307 -9.13 14.49 -1.49
N LYS A 308 -8.47 13.85 -2.47
CA LYS A 308 -9.10 13.42 -3.74
C LYS A 308 -9.87 12.11 -3.59
N ILE A 309 -9.56 11.34 -2.55
CA ILE A 309 -10.03 9.97 -2.33
C ILE A 309 -11.09 9.96 -1.23
N ILE A 310 -10.81 10.62 -0.11
CA ILE A 310 -11.62 10.63 1.10
C ILE A 310 -11.87 12.07 1.58
N GLU A 311 -12.89 12.26 2.41
CA GLU A 311 -13.13 13.56 3.06
C GLU A 311 -12.08 13.77 4.15
N ILE A 312 -11.36 14.90 4.14
CA ILE A 312 -10.27 15.17 5.08
C ILE A 312 -10.41 16.53 5.77
N SER A 313 -9.88 16.60 6.99
CA SER A 313 -9.57 17.84 7.71
C SER A 313 -8.04 18.01 7.77
N THR A 314 -7.56 19.24 7.54
CA THR A 314 -6.11 19.54 7.54
C THR A 314 -5.61 20.20 8.82
N GLU A 315 -6.52 20.49 9.75
CA GLU A 315 -6.17 21.16 11.00
C GLU A 315 -5.57 20.20 12.02
N ASP A 316 -4.62 20.69 12.82
CA ASP A 316 -4.15 19.96 13.98
C ASP A 316 -5.24 19.95 15.05
N PHE A 317 -5.73 18.76 15.35
CA PHE A 317 -6.81 18.57 16.33
C PHE A 317 -6.45 19.16 17.71
N GLU A 318 -5.20 19.10 18.16
CA GLU A 318 -4.84 19.60 19.50
C GLU A 318 -4.76 21.13 19.60
N GLU A 319 -4.76 21.87 18.48
CA GLU A 319 -4.78 23.33 18.53
C GLU A 319 -6.12 23.87 19.04
N ASN A 320 -7.22 23.29 18.56
CA ASN A 320 -8.57 23.78 18.84
C ASN A 320 -9.54 22.71 19.40
N TYR A 321 -9.11 21.45 19.49
CA TYR A 321 -9.93 20.30 19.88
C TYR A 321 -11.23 20.19 19.09
N ASN A 322 -11.13 20.46 17.78
CA ASN A 322 -12.25 20.40 16.87
C ASN A 322 -11.87 19.63 15.61
N ILE A 323 -12.87 18.98 14.99
CA ILE A 323 -12.71 18.33 13.70
C ILE A 323 -13.47 19.16 12.67
N ASN A 324 -12.73 19.91 11.85
CA ASN A 324 -13.31 20.87 10.92
C ASN A 324 -13.77 20.18 9.63
N PHE A 325 -14.99 19.65 9.67
CA PHE A 325 -15.76 19.24 8.49
C PHE A 325 -16.88 20.24 8.19
N LYS A 326 -17.50 20.12 7.00
CA LYS A 326 -18.59 21.03 6.57
C LYS A 326 -19.82 21.00 7.49
N GLU A 327 -20.00 19.91 8.22
CA GLU A 327 -21.11 19.69 9.15
C GLU A 327 -20.56 19.31 10.52
N ASN A 328 -21.29 19.63 11.59
CA ASN A 328 -20.95 19.18 12.94
C ASN A 328 -20.96 17.63 12.99
N LYS A 329 -19.87 17.04 13.50
CA LYS A 329 -19.68 15.58 13.63
C LYS A 329 -19.72 15.09 15.09
N GLU A 330 -20.37 15.82 15.99
CA GLU A 330 -20.65 15.31 17.34
C GLU A 330 -21.52 14.03 17.28
N ASN A 331 -21.17 13.02 18.10
CA ASN A 331 -21.81 11.70 18.14
C ASN A 331 -21.98 11.04 16.75
N PHE A 332 -20.98 11.16 15.88
CA PHE A 332 -21.09 10.79 14.47
C PHE A 332 -20.32 9.52 14.10
N PHE A 333 -19.14 9.31 14.69
CA PHE A 333 -18.25 8.22 14.31
C PHE A 333 -18.56 6.93 15.08
N ASP A 334 -18.58 5.81 14.36
CA ASP A 334 -18.63 4.47 14.94
C ASP A 334 -17.22 4.01 15.35
N TYR A 335 -16.20 4.45 14.61
CA TYR A 335 -14.79 4.20 14.90
C TYR A 335 -13.94 5.46 14.75
N ILE A 336 -13.12 5.76 15.76
CA ILE A 336 -12.06 6.76 15.69
C ILE A 336 -10.71 6.06 15.88
N ILE A 337 -9.86 6.10 14.85
CA ILE A 337 -8.50 5.57 14.88
C ILE A 337 -7.55 6.74 15.15
N ILE A 338 -6.95 6.78 16.33
CA ILE A 338 -5.98 7.83 16.70
C ILE A 338 -4.52 7.44 16.45
N GLY A 339 -4.28 6.17 16.10
CA GLY A 339 -2.95 5.62 15.88
C GLY A 339 -2.01 5.95 17.03
N ASN A 340 -0.87 6.55 16.69
CA ASN A 340 0.21 6.91 17.62
C ASN A 340 0.04 8.28 18.29
N LYS A 341 -1.11 8.95 18.19
CA LYS A 341 -1.25 10.30 18.74
C LYS A 341 -1.14 10.36 20.27
N LEU A 342 -1.51 9.30 20.98
CA LEU A 342 -1.57 9.33 22.44
C LEU A 342 -0.21 9.65 23.09
N GLN A 343 0.87 9.07 22.60
CA GLN A 343 2.24 9.31 23.10
C GLN A 343 2.82 10.66 22.65
N PHE A 344 2.32 11.22 21.55
CA PHE A 344 2.76 12.52 21.04
C PHE A 344 1.96 13.69 21.61
N SER A 345 0.80 13.42 22.23
CA SER A 345 -0.06 14.44 22.79
C SER A 345 0.58 15.19 23.96
N LYS A 346 0.36 16.51 24.01
CA LYS A 346 0.79 17.33 25.16
C LYS A 346 -0.05 17.02 26.40
N ASP A 347 -1.33 16.72 26.19
CA ASP A 347 -2.28 16.33 27.22
C ASP A 347 -3.16 15.16 26.73
N PRO A 348 -2.70 13.92 26.93
CA PRO A 348 -3.43 12.72 26.50
C PRO A 348 -4.84 12.59 27.12
N TRP A 349 -5.07 13.11 28.33
CA TRP A 349 -6.38 13.05 28.99
C TRP A 349 -7.36 13.97 28.28
N LYS A 350 -6.92 15.20 27.98
CA LYS A 350 -7.73 16.15 27.23
C LYS A 350 -7.98 15.69 25.79
N LEU A 351 -6.95 15.15 25.11
CA LEU A 351 -7.09 14.55 23.79
C LEU A 351 -8.20 13.49 23.78
N LEU A 352 -8.13 12.52 24.68
CA LEU A 352 -9.12 11.44 24.78
C LEU A 352 -10.52 11.95 25.14
N SER A 353 -10.61 12.92 26.05
CA SER A 353 -11.89 13.51 26.48
C SER A 353 -12.59 14.28 25.36
N GLU A 354 -11.84 15.07 24.58
CA GLU A 354 -12.40 15.83 23.46
C GLU A 354 -12.77 14.94 22.27
N ILE A 355 -11.97 13.92 21.98
CA ILE A 355 -12.27 12.92 20.94
C ILE A 355 -13.60 12.19 21.23
N LYS A 356 -13.88 11.91 22.52
CA LYS A 356 -15.07 11.17 22.95
C LYS A 356 -16.38 11.81 22.45
N ARG A 357 -16.42 13.14 22.33
CA ARG A 357 -17.59 13.90 21.87
C ARG A 357 -18.01 13.57 20.44
N PHE A 358 -17.08 13.10 19.62
CA PHE A 358 -17.32 12.75 18.22
C PHE A 358 -17.73 11.27 18.05
N LEU A 359 -17.53 10.43 19.07
CA LEU A 359 -17.95 9.03 19.06
C LEU A 359 -19.42 8.88 19.39
N LYS A 360 -20.12 8.05 18.62
CA LYS A 360 -21.46 7.57 18.96
C LYS A 360 -21.46 6.83 20.31
N PRO A 361 -22.61 6.76 21.01
CA PRO A 361 -22.85 5.77 22.05
C PRO A 361 -22.51 4.36 21.57
N GLY A 362 -21.62 3.68 22.28
CA GLY A 362 -21.15 2.35 21.91
C GLY A 362 -20.12 2.30 20.76
N GLY A 363 -19.73 3.45 20.19
CA GLY A 363 -18.64 3.54 19.22
C GLY A 363 -17.27 3.25 19.86
N TYR A 364 -16.26 3.01 19.03
CA TYR A 364 -14.94 2.57 19.48
C TYR A 364 -13.83 3.55 19.13
N ILE A 365 -12.88 3.70 20.04
CA ILE A 365 -11.59 4.33 19.79
C ILE A 365 -10.51 3.26 19.66
N ILE A 366 -9.58 3.42 18.72
CA ILE A 366 -8.44 2.53 18.51
C ILE A 366 -7.15 3.35 18.53
N ALA A 367 -6.19 2.94 19.36
CA ALA A 367 -4.89 3.57 19.51
C ALA A 367 -3.76 2.54 19.38
N THR A 368 -2.63 2.95 18.81
CA THR A 368 -1.39 2.17 18.77
C THR A 368 -0.40 2.82 19.73
N ILE A 369 0.07 2.07 20.72
CA ILE A 369 0.79 2.62 21.88
C ILE A 369 2.05 1.79 22.13
N PRO A 370 3.26 2.35 21.95
CA PRO A 370 4.51 1.68 22.27
C PRO A 370 4.60 1.31 23.75
N ASN A 371 5.10 0.12 24.04
CA ASN A 371 5.17 -0.40 25.39
C ASN A 371 6.51 -0.05 26.06
N MET A 372 6.49 0.82 27.07
CA MET A 372 7.69 1.18 27.83
C MET A 372 8.31 0.00 28.60
N MET A 373 7.53 -1.06 28.88
CA MET A 373 8.05 -2.26 29.52
C MET A 373 8.82 -3.17 28.57
N HIS A 374 8.85 -2.93 27.25
CA HIS A 374 9.49 -3.85 26.33
C HIS A 374 10.95 -4.15 26.71
N TYR A 375 11.36 -5.42 26.57
CA TYR A 375 12.66 -5.90 27.08
C TYR A 375 13.85 -5.11 26.55
N SER A 376 13.78 -4.59 25.31
CA SER A 376 14.88 -3.82 24.73
C SER A 376 15.14 -2.51 25.48
N VAL A 377 14.10 -1.89 26.04
CA VAL A 377 14.22 -0.69 26.86
C VAL A 377 14.85 -1.04 28.20
N ILE A 378 14.39 -2.12 28.85
CA ILE A 378 14.91 -2.58 30.13
C ILE A 378 16.38 -3.01 30.00
N LYS A 379 16.71 -3.80 28.97
CA LYS A 379 18.09 -4.24 28.66
C LYS A 379 19.00 -3.02 28.44
N GLY A 380 18.53 -2.03 27.68
CA GLY A 380 19.22 -0.77 27.47
C GLY A 380 19.52 -0.07 28.80
N LEU A 381 18.49 0.17 29.62
CA LEU A 381 18.62 0.80 30.93
C LEU A 381 19.63 0.09 31.84
N LEU A 382 19.52 -1.24 31.97
CA LEU A 382 20.44 -2.04 32.79
C LEU A 382 21.88 -2.00 32.26
N SER A 383 22.06 -1.83 30.94
CA SER A 383 23.37 -1.73 30.30
C SER A 383 23.93 -0.29 30.30
N GLY A 384 23.25 0.67 30.93
CA GLY A 384 23.64 2.08 30.92
C GLY A 384 23.40 2.79 29.58
N SER A 385 22.56 2.25 28.71
CA SER A 385 22.23 2.78 27.39
C SER A 385 20.75 3.15 27.29
N PHE A 386 20.47 4.45 27.21
CA PHE A 386 19.11 4.97 27.01
C PHE A 386 19.05 5.87 25.77
N MET A 387 19.31 5.27 24.61
CA MET A 387 19.45 6.01 23.36
C MET A 387 18.09 6.26 22.69
N TYR A 388 17.76 7.53 22.54
CA TYR A 388 16.61 7.97 21.76
C TYR A 388 16.82 7.68 20.27
N ASN A 389 15.78 7.15 19.62
CA ASN A 389 15.78 6.85 18.20
C ASN A 389 14.39 7.11 17.62
N ASN A 390 14.32 7.81 16.47
CA ASN A 390 13.07 8.14 15.79
C ASN A 390 12.23 6.91 15.39
N ASN A 391 12.85 5.72 15.34
CA ASN A 391 12.20 4.46 14.97
C ASN A 391 12.10 3.46 16.13
N SER A 392 12.25 3.89 17.39
CA SER A 392 12.11 3.03 18.56
C SER A 392 10.98 3.49 19.49
N ILE A 393 10.69 2.66 20.50
CA ILE A 393 9.83 3.01 21.64
C ILE A 393 10.31 4.32 22.29
N LEU A 394 11.63 4.54 22.36
CA LEU A 394 12.26 5.76 22.86
C LEU A 394 12.35 6.83 21.76
N ASN A 395 11.21 7.14 21.14
CA ASN A 395 11.14 8.22 20.16
C ASN A 395 11.29 9.57 20.88
N PRO A 396 12.23 10.44 20.48
CA PRO A 396 12.42 11.74 21.14
C PRO A 396 11.22 12.68 20.98
N ARG A 397 10.28 12.37 20.08
CA ARG A 397 9.01 13.12 19.94
C ARG A 397 7.93 12.72 20.94
N CYS A 398 8.07 11.58 21.63
CA CYS A 398 7.11 11.16 22.63
C CYS A 398 7.12 12.12 23.83
N ASN A 399 5.96 12.67 24.16
CA ASN A 399 5.75 13.48 25.35
C ASN A 399 5.43 12.60 26.59
N LYS A 400 4.81 11.44 26.37
CA LYS A 400 4.50 10.46 27.42
C LYS A 400 4.81 9.04 26.94
N PHE A 401 5.03 8.19 27.92
CA PHE A 401 5.26 6.76 27.73
C PHE A 401 4.29 5.98 28.61
N PHE A 402 3.91 4.79 28.16
CA PHE A 402 2.85 4.02 28.81
C PHE A 402 3.26 2.57 29.01
N THR A 403 2.82 2.01 30.13
CA THR A 403 2.65 0.57 30.31
C THR A 403 1.20 0.18 30.02
N LEU A 404 0.90 -1.10 29.89
CA LEU A 404 -0.49 -1.55 29.70
C LEU A 404 -1.43 -1.09 30.82
N ILE A 405 -0.93 -1.02 32.07
CA ILE A 405 -1.70 -0.55 33.21
C ILE A 405 -2.06 0.93 33.03
N ASP A 406 -1.10 1.76 32.61
CA ASP A 406 -1.33 3.18 32.36
C ASP A 406 -2.33 3.41 31.23
N ILE A 407 -2.28 2.57 30.18
CA ILE A 407 -3.22 2.60 29.06
C ILE A 407 -4.64 2.33 29.57
N ASN A 408 -4.89 1.23 30.28
CA ASN A 408 -6.25 0.96 30.78
C ASN A 408 -6.74 2.09 31.69
N LYS A 409 -5.88 2.55 32.61
CA LYS A 409 -6.22 3.61 33.55
C LYS A 409 -6.62 4.92 32.85
N ILE A 410 -5.84 5.41 31.89
CA ILE A 410 -6.14 6.70 31.25
C ILE A 410 -7.44 6.65 30.44
N PHE A 411 -7.71 5.54 29.75
CA PHE A 411 -8.95 5.36 29.00
C PHE A 411 -10.15 5.26 29.94
N GLU A 412 -10.05 4.51 31.04
CA GLU A 412 -11.09 4.43 32.07
C GLU A 412 -11.39 5.79 32.72
N GLU A 413 -10.35 6.57 33.06
CA GLU A 413 -10.49 7.92 33.61
C GLU A 413 -11.19 8.88 32.63
N CYS A 414 -11.04 8.66 31.32
CA CYS A 414 -11.75 9.40 30.28
C CYS A 414 -13.15 8.81 29.97
N GLY A 415 -13.58 7.81 30.72
CA GLY A 415 -14.90 7.16 30.62
C GLY A 415 -15.05 6.25 29.40
N TYR A 416 -13.95 5.69 28.90
CA TYR A 416 -13.99 4.57 27.97
C TYR A 416 -14.02 3.24 28.74
N VAL A 417 -14.66 2.23 28.17
CA VAL A 417 -14.90 0.93 28.82
C VAL A 417 -14.59 -0.23 27.88
N ASN A 418 -14.69 -1.46 28.38
CA ASN A 418 -14.55 -2.70 27.60
C ASN A 418 -13.22 -2.76 26.82
N PRO A 419 -12.05 -2.70 27.49
CA PRO A 419 -10.75 -2.79 26.83
C PRO A 419 -10.62 -4.08 26.03
N PHE A 420 -10.19 -3.95 24.79
CA PHE A 420 -9.65 -5.04 23.99
C PHE A 420 -8.26 -4.62 23.50
N VAL A 421 -7.21 -5.33 23.94
CA VAL A 421 -5.83 -4.96 23.63
C VAL A 421 -5.14 -6.09 22.90
N PHE A 422 -4.74 -5.82 21.66
CA PHE A 422 -3.90 -6.71 20.88
C PHE A 422 -2.42 -6.42 21.15
N HIS A 423 -1.64 -7.49 21.30
CA HIS A 423 -0.22 -7.44 21.59
C HIS A 423 0.57 -7.65 20.31
N TYR A 424 1.34 -6.66 19.89
CA TYR A 424 2.25 -6.80 18.77
C TYR A 424 3.64 -7.21 19.25
N PHE A 425 4.14 -8.32 18.72
CA PHE A 425 5.43 -8.90 19.09
C PHE A 425 6.44 -8.72 17.95
N VAL A 426 7.70 -8.51 18.30
CA VAL A 426 8.83 -8.58 17.37
C VAL A 426 9.60 -9.88 17.60
N GLU A 427 10.24 -10.38 16.55
CA GLU A 427 11.16 -11.51 16.69
C GLU A 427 12.29 -11.17 17.66
N ILE A 428 12.60 -12.12 18.55
CA ILE A 428 13.64 -11.96 19.56
C ILE A 428 14.75 -12.98 19.32
N SER A 429 15.98 -12.59 19.61
CA SER A 429 17.13 -13.50 19.57
C SER A 429 17.10 -14.48 20.75
N GLN A 430 17.82 -15.59 20.65
CA GLN A 430 17.97 -16.52 21.77
C GLN A 430 18.62 -15.86 23.00
N GLU A 431 19.52 -14.90 22.78
CA GLU A 431 20.14 -14.12 23.85
C GLU A 431 19.10 -13.26 24.58
N ASP A 432 18.24 -12.58 23.82
CA ASP A 432 17.17 -11.75 24.38
C ASP A 432 16.12 -12.59 25.11
N ASP A 433 15.80 -13.80 24.63
CA ASP A 433 14.91 -14.72 25.33
C ASP A 433 15.49 -15.17 26.67
N ASN A 434 16.80 -15.48 26.70
CA ASN A 434 17.48 -15.83 27.95
C ASN A 434 17.46 -14.67 28.96
N PHE A 435 17.70 -13.45 28.49
CA PHE A 435 17.60 -12.24 29.31
C PHE A 435 16.17 -12.03 29.85
N LEU A 436 15.15 -12.21 29.00
CA LEU A 436 13.75 -12.16 29.39
C LEU A 436 13.41 -13.16 30.49
N ASN A 437 13.90 -14.41 30.38
CA ASN A 437 13.69 -15.45 31.39
C ASN A 437 14.31 -15.05 32.74
N GLN A 438 15.48 -14.41 32.74
CA GLN A 438 16.11 -13.88 33.96
C GLN A 438 15.27 -12.78 34.62
N ILE A 439 14.72 -11.84 33.83
CA ILE A 439 13.79 -10.83 34.36
C ILE A 439 12.55 -11.50 34.95
N CYS A 440 11.96 -12.46 34.24
CA CYS A 440 10.73 -13.13 34.68
C CYS A 440 10.94 -13.94 35.98
N ASN A 441 12.15 -14.45 36.25
CA ASN A 441 12.45 -15.07 37.55
C ASN A 441 12.38 -14.08 38.73
N ILE A 442 12.53 -12.79 38.48
CA ILE A 442 12.47 -11.74 39.51
C ILE A 442 11.03 -11.28 39.73
N VAL A 443 10.26 -11.10 38.65
CA VAL A 443 8.95 -10.43 38.69
C VAL A 443 7.75 -11.35 38.43
N GLY A 444 7.99 -12.61 38.09
CA GLY A 444 6.98 -13.64 37.80
C GLY A 444 6.94 -14.07 36.34
N GLU A 445 6.78 -15.38 36.09
CA GLU A 445 6.79 -15.98 34.74
C GLU A 445 5.66 -15.47 33.83
N ASN A 446 4.51 -15.12 34.41
CA ASN A 446 3.36 -14.59 33.68
C ASN A 446 3.64 -13.22 33.04
N MET A 447 4.76 -12.57 33.36
CA MET A 447 5.12 -11.25 32.85
C MET A 447 5.78 -11.28 31.47
N LYS A 448 6.23 -12.46 31.00
CA LYS A 448 7.03 -12.59 29.77
C LYS A 448 6.34 -11.98 28.55
N GLY A 449 5.04 -12.25 28.37
CA GLY A 449 4.26 -11.69 27.26
C GLY A 449 4.25 -10.16 27.25
N PHE A 450 4.16 -9.52 28.42
CA PHE A 450 4.17 -8.05 28.50
C PHE A 450 5.55 -7.47 28.15
N PHE A 451 6.65 -8.13 28.52
CA PHE A 451 7.98 -7.68 28.14
C PHE A 451 8.32 -7.93 26.67
N MET A 452 7.70 -8.94 26.04
CA MET A 452 7.84 -9.20 24.61
C MET A 452 6.95 -8.31 23.73
N SER A 453 5.88 -7.74 24.31
CA SER A 453 4.98 -6.85 23.57
C SER A 453 5.71 -5.55 23.25
N TYR A 454 5.93 -5.26 21.98
CA TYR A 454 6.61 -4.05 21.54
C TYR A 454 5.67 -2.84 21.54
N GLU A 455 4.45 -3.08 21.07
CA GLU A 455 3.37 -2.09 21.08
C GLU A 455 2.03 -2.79 21.33
N TYR A 456 1.07 -1.98 21.77
CA TYR A 456 -0.30 -2.39 22.00
C TYR A 456 -1.21 -1.70 20.99
N VAL A 457 -2.10 -2.47 20.36
CA VAL A 457 -3.24 -1.90 19.63
C VAL A 457 -4.45 -2.01 20.55
N ALA A 458 -4.80 -0.90 21.17
CA ALA A 458 -5.80 -0.84 22.21
C ALA A 458 -7.11 -0.27 21.64
N LYS A 459 -8.18 -1.05 21.76
CA LYS A 459 -9.55 -0.68 21.39
C LYS A 459 -10.39 -0.54 22.65
N PHE A 460 -11.06 0.60 22.78
CA PHE A 460 -12.00 0.84 23.88
C PHE A 460 -13.32 1.35 23.36
N GLN A 461 -14.40 1.10 24.11
CA GLN A 461 -15.74 1.53 23.77
C GLN A 461 -16.11 2.83 24.50
N ASN A 462 -16.82 3.72 23.81
CA ASN A 462 -17.40 4.92 24.39
C ASN A 462 -18.61 4.57 25.26
N ASN A 463 -18.48 4.75 26.59
CA ASN A 463 -19.60 4.72 27.52
C ASN A 463 -20.21 6.12 27.62
N HIS A 464 -21.34 6.33 26.93
CA HIS A 464 -22.21 7.49 27.15
C HIS A 464 -23.15 7.13 28.31
N SER A 465 -22.65 7.20 29.53
CA SER A 465 -23.42 7.16 30.77
C SER A 465 -23.40 8.51 31.43
#